data_AF-A0A743SQQ9-F1
#
_entry.id   AF-A0A743SQQ9-F1
#
_cell.length_a   1.000
_cell.length_b   1.000
_cell.length_c   1.000
_cell.angle_alpha   90.00
_cell.angle_beta   90.00
_cell.angle_gamma   90.00
#
_symmetry.space_group_name_H-M   'P 1'
#
loop_
_entity.id
_entity.type
_entity.pdbx_description
1 polymer ?
#
loop_
_entity_poly.entity_id
_entity_poly.type
_entity_poly.pdbx_seq_one_letter_code
_entity_poly.pdbx_strand_id
1 'polypeptide(L)' 'EHTWEDLTENGRYHCPYVRPEPKEARRIRLLRRYVPDVLPVVRKAEWHCSGCDSDYHGERYCLTCRTGDHSTERCAE' A
#
# COMPACT_ATOMS: atom_id res chain seq x y z
N GLU A 1 -2.81 14.19 -2.11
CA GLU A 1 -2.94 13.20 -1.01
C GLU A 1 -1.86 12.11 -1.05
N HIS A 2 -1.64 11.41 -2.17
CA HIS A 2 -0.60 10.38 -2.29
C HIS A 2 0.57 10.77 -3.21
N THR A 3 0.89 12.06 -3.31
CA THR A 3 2.06 12.55 -4.04
C THR A 3 3.25 12.65 -3.09
N TRP A 4 4.47 12.56 -3.62
CA TRP A 4 5.68 12.64 -2.78
C TRP A 4 5.77 13.94 -1.95
N GLU A 5 5.24 15.03 -2.51
CA GLU A 5 5.23 16.36 -1.90
C GLU A 5 4.20 16.48 -0.77
N ASP A 6 3.04 15.83 -0.92
CA ASP A 6 1.96 15.88 0.08
C ASP A 6 2.15 14.89 1.24
N LEU A 7 3.08 13.93 1.11
CA LEU A 7 3.28 12.89 2.12
C LEU A 7 4.23 13.33 3.23
N THR A 8 3.85 12.95 4.47
CA THR A 8 4.78 12.93 5.61
C THR A 8 5.99 12.05 5.30
N GLU A 9 7.11 12.27 6.01
CA GLU A 9 8.32 11.46 5.83
C GLU A 9 8.03 9.95 5.91
N ASN A 10 7.24 9.52 6.88
CA ASN A 10 6.82 8.13 7.01
C ASN A 10 5.96 7.65 5.82
N GLY A 11 5.04 8.51 5.35
CA GLY A 11 4.25 8.25 4.15
C GLY A 11 5.11 8.01 2.91
N ARG A 12 6.26 8.67 2.77
CA ARG A 12 7.17 8.44 1.65
C ARG A 12 7.77 7.02 1.62
N TYR A 13 7.93 6.39 2.78
CA TYR A 13 8.48 5.04 2.89
C TYR A 13 7.43 3.94 2.84
N HIS A 14 6.21 4.21 3.32
CA HIS A 14 5.18 3.18 3.54
C HIS A 14 3.87 3.41 2.79
N CYS A 15 3.70 4.52 2.06
CA CYS A 15 2.51 4.75 1.24
C CYS A 15 2.46 3.76 0.08
N PRO A 16 1.41 2.93 -0.04
CA PRO A 16 1.33 1.90 -1.07
C PRO A 16 1.25 2.46 -2.49
N TYR A 17 0.83 3.72 -2.66
CA TYR A 17 0.81 4.41 -3.95
C TYR A 17 2.18 4.94 -4.39
N VAL A 18 3.04 5.27 -3.45
CA VAL A 18 4.39 5.78 -3.74
C VAL A 18 5.41 4.64 -3.79
N ARG A 19 5.25 3.66 -2.90
CA ARG A 19 6.13 2.49 -2.81
C ARG A 19 5.32 1.19 -2.85
N PRO A 20 4.73 0.86 -4.01
CA PRO A 20 3.98 -0.38 -4.18
C PRO A 20 4.89 -1.61 -4.04
N GLU A 21 4.26 -2.76 -3.78
CA GLU A 21 4.90 -4.07 -3.76
C GLU A 21 5.76 -4.29 -5.02
N PRO A 22 6.94 -4.93 -4.92
CA PRO A 22 7.85 -5.09 -6.06
C PRO A 22 7.20 -5.73 -7.31
N LYS A 23 6.30 -6.69 -7.09
CA LYS A 23 5.53 -7.35 -8.17
C LYS A 23 4.61 -6.37 -8.88
N GLU A 24 3.92 -5.52 -8.13
CA GLU A 24 3.01 -4.51 -8.65
C GLU A 24 3.78 -3.36 -9.33
N ALA A 25 4.85 -2.88 -8.69
CA ALA A 25 5.77 -1.89 -9.26
C ALA A 25 6.27 -2.32 -10.64
N ARG A 26 6.60 -3.62 -10.83
CA ARG A 26 6.99 -4.16 -12.14
C ARG A 26 5.84 -4.09 -13.15
N ARG A 27 4.61 -4.42 -12.76
CA ARG A 27 3.44 -4.35 -13.63
C ARG A 27 3.14 -2.92 -14.06
N ILE A 28 3.16 -1.97 -13.13
CA ILE A 28 2.93 -0.54 -13.40
C ILE A 28 3.98 0.00 -14.38
N ARG A 29 5.27 -0.34 -14.18
CA ARG A 29 6.35 0.07 -15.10
C ARG A 29 6.12 -0.41 -16.53
N LEU A 30 5.54 -1.59 -16.73
CA LEU A 30 5.20 -2.10 -18.06
C LEU A 30 4.01 -1.35 -18.66
N LEU A 31 2.96 -1.11 -17.86
CA LEU A 31 1.75 -0.42 -18.30
C LEU A 31 1.99 1.06 -18.66
N ARG A 32 2.91 1.74 -17.97
CA ARG A 32 3.27 3.15 -18.24
C ARG A 32 3.75 3.41 -19.66
N ARG A 33 4.20 2.38 -20.39
CA ARG A 33 4.57 2.49 -21.80
C ARG A 33 3.37 2.76 -22.71
N TYR A 34 2.18 2.35 -22.29
CA TYR A 34 0.93 2.46 -23.05
C TYR A 34 -0.02 3.49 -22.45
N VAL A 35 -0.02 3.62 -21.12
CA VAL A 35 -0.85 4.55 -20.37
C VAL A 35 0.04 5.32 -19.39
N PRO A 36 0.55 6.51 -19.78
CA PRO A 36 1.55 7.24 -18.99
C PRO A 36 1.14 7.50 -17.54
N ASP A 37 -0.15 7.78 -17.33
CA ASP A 37 -0.70 8.17 -16.02
C ASP A 37 -1.30 7.00 -15.24
N VAL A 38 -0.91 5.76 -15.55
CA VAL A 38 -1.38 4.60 -14.79
C VAL A 38 -0.88 4.66 -13.35
N LEU A 39 -1.84 4.58 -12.43
CA LEU A 39 -1.59 4.54 -10.99
C LEU A 39 -1.47 3.09 -10.50
N PRO A 40 -0.76 2.86 -9.37
CA PRO A 40 -0.81 1.59 -8.67
C PRO A 40 -2.25 1.19 -8.34
N VAL A 41 -2.55 -0.09 -8.48
CA VAL A 41 -3.81 -0.68 -8.04
C VAL A 41 -3.58 -1.25 -6.65
N VAL A 42 -3.68 -0.37 -5.65
CA VAL A 42 -3.51 -0.78 -4.26
C VAL A 42 -4.67 -1.69 -3.87
N ARG A 43 -4.36 -2.94 -3.56
CA ARG A 43 -5.36 -3.94 -3.15
C ARG A 43 -5.97 -3.53 -1.80
N LYS A 44 -7.30 -3.53 -1.75
CA LYS A 44 -8.06 -3.43 -0.51
C LYS A 44 -8.51 -4.82 -0.06
N ALA A 45 -8.36 -5.12 1.22
CA ALA A 45 -8.69 -6.41 1.83
C ALA A 45 -8.93 -6.24 3.34
N GLU A 46 -9.28 -7.34 4.00
CA GLU A 46 -9.20 -7.47 5.45
C GLU A 46 -7.74 -7.73 5.84
N TRP A 47 -7.21 -6.93 6.75
CA TRP A 47 -5.84 -7.01 7.23
C TRP A 47 -5.80 -7.19 8.73
N HIS A 48 -4.88 -8.02 9.21
CA HIS A 48 -4.52 -8.11 10.61
C HIS A 48 -3.13 -7.50 10.82
N CYS A 49 -3.02 -6.48 11.67
CA CYS A 49 -1.73 -5.89 12.05
C CYS A 49 -1.21 -6.52 13.34
N SER A 50 -0.13 -7.30 13.27
CA SER A 50 0.48 -7.91 14.46
C SER A 50 1.21 -6.91 15.36
N GLY A 51 1.45 -5.69 14.89
CA GLY A 51 2.15 -4.64 15.66
C GLY A 51 1.26 -3.93 16.68
N CYS A 52 -0.05 -3.83 16.42
CA CYS A 52 -1.03 -3.26 17.33
C CYS A 52 -2.19 -4.21 17.64
N ASP A 53 -2.07 -5.47 17.21
CA ASP A 53 -3.04 -6.54 17.41
C ASP A 53 -4.48 -6.13 17.04
N SER A 54 -4.63 -5.53 15.86
CA SER A 54 -5.93 -5.03 15.40
C SER A 54 -6.20 -5.42 13.96
N ASP A 55 -7.45 -5.82 13.72
CA ASP A 55 -7.97 -6.04 12.37
C ASP A 55 -8.47 -4.72 11.77
N TYR A 56 -8.29 -4.55 10.46
CA TYR A 56 -8.72 -3.36 9.73
C TYR A 56 -9.02 -3.66 8.25
N HIS A 57 -10.01 -2.98 7.70
CA HIS A 57 -10.37 -3.04 6.28
C HIS A 57 -9.72 -1.91 5.50
N GLY A 58 -9.16 -2.20 4.33
CA GLY A 58 -8.65 -1.20 3.41
C GLY A 58 -7.35 -1.62 2.75
N GLU A 59 -6.48 -0.66 2.49
CA GLU A 59 -5.15 -0.89 1.91
C GLU A 59 -4.20 -1.46 2.95
N ARG A 60 -3.11 -2.12 2.55
CA ARG A 60 -2.10 -2.67 3.49
C ARG A 60 -1.27 -1.57 4.18
N TYR A 61 -1.91 -0.78 5.02
CA TYR A 61 -1.32 0.31 5.78
C TYR A 61 -2.10 0.51 7.09
N CYS A 62 -1.53 0.05 8.20
CA CYS A 62 -2.13 0.24 9.51
C CYS A 62 -1.98 1.71 9.93
N LEU A 63 -3.09 2.39 10.24
CA LEU A 63 -3.06 3.79 10.68
C LEU A 63 -2.46 3.96 12.08
N THR A 64 -2.56 2.94 12.94
CA THR A 64 -2.01 2.96 14.30
C THR A 64 -0.47 2.83 14.27
N CYS A 65 0.05 1.81 13.59
CA CYS A 65 1.49 1.61 13.45
C CYS A 65 2.12 2.50 12.38
N ARG A 66 1.30 3.13 11.52
CA ARG A 66 1.70 3.93 10.37
C ARG A 66 2.63 3.15 9.41
N THR A 67 2.38 1.85 9.23
CA THR A 67 3.13 0.99 8.31
C THR A 67 2.27 -0.19 7.87
N GLY A 68 2.63 -0.78 6.73
CA GLY A 68 2.05 -2.03 6.23
C GLY A 68 2.88 -3.28 6.57
N ASP A 69 4.05 -3.13 7.19
CA ASP A 69 5.04 -4.23 7.31
C ASP A 69 4.57 -5.38 8.20
N HIS A 70 3.73 -5.08 9.19
CA HIS A 70 3.15 -6.05 10.12
C HIS A 70 1.74 -6.50 9.72
N SER A 71 1.28 -6.09 8.54
CA SER A 71 -0.08 -6.34 8.09
C SER A 71 -0.16 -7.56 7.20
N THR A 72 -0.91 -8.55 7.64
CA THR A 72 -1.14 -9.80 6.91
C THR A 72 -2.59 -9.86 6.46
N GLU A 73 -2.80 -10.32 5.23
CA GLU A 73 -4.15 -10.44 4.69
C GLU A 73 -4.89 -11.56 5.42
N ARG A 74 -6.12 -11.29 5.85
CA ARG A 74 -7.03 -12.34 6.25
C ARG A 74 -7.75 -12.85 5.02
N CYS A 75 -7.35 -14.03 4.56
CA CYS A 75 -8.18 -14.78 3.63
C CYS A 75 -9.51 -15.06 4.33
N ALA A 76 -10.63 -14.64 3.74
CA ALA A 76 -11.92 -15.20 4.10
C ALA A 76 -11.83 -16.71 3.79
N GLU A 77 -11.89 -17.54 4.82
CA GLU A 77 -12.04 -19.00 4.68
C GLU A 77 -13.37 -19.36 4.01
#